data_AF-W7QX57-F1
#
_entry.id   AF-W7QX57-F1
#
_cell.length_a   1.000
_cell.length_b   1.000
_cell.length_c   1.000
_cell.angle_alpha   90.00
_cell.angle_beta   90.00
_cell.angle_gamma   90.00
#
_symmetry.space_group_name_H-M   'P 1'
#
loop_
_entity.id
_entity.type
_entity.pdbx_description
1 polymer ?
#
loop_
_entity_poly.entity_id
_entity_poly.type
_entity_poly.pdbx_seq_one_letter_code
_entity_poly.pdbx_strand_id
1 'polypeptide(L)'
;MALDTTKFLGGDGSAVNPYIIHNEDALLALIGDEHSDGSAQSKYFEVVADIDITYLSIFTLKIASIDGSVINGNGHSLYFPILHSNSGFDCLFIGVNTAEIYNLHIDVEGKSGVSSYGPVRRCKLYNCMLTGNYGDIRGATLDTPPQNLQNCLFNLQGSTLDKLSTSSSYSSVTSYYVEGSAPITSTASEGLVLNADKLLAASYPNLAPEHWNVVDGALPTLKIKPYSGLPVTRVAGISKLDGVPAKRRITVQDFNGGRIARTYSDELTGEFSIQTSPYKTGVTVIVDDEIGTEIQSSKAYTVGQIVHHADYAGIAYVCTTAGTTGATLPETNTYPESGTVTIGTAVFAAKPINKPQIFSPVKPEVILE
;
A
#
# COMPACT_ATOMS: atom_id res chain seq x y z
N MET A 1 28.51 7.62 -1.88
CA MET A 1 28.18 8.73 -2.78
C MET A 1 27.27 9.69 -2.03
N ALA A 2 27.41 10.99 -2.28
CA ALA A 2 26.53 11.99 -1.69
C ALA A 2 25.09 11.78 -2.18
N LEU A 3 24.15 12.01 -1.27
CA LEU A 3 22.71 12.06 -1.55
C LEU A 3 22.44 13.02 -2.71
N ASP A 4 21.91 12.53 -3.82
CA ASP A 4 21.55 13.37 -4.96
C ASP A 4 20.27 14.15 -4.65
N THR A 5 20.46 15.33 -4.05
CA THR A 5 19.35 16.20 -3.64
C THR A 5 18.48 16.69 -4.81
N THR A 6 18.97 16.60 -6.06
CA THR A 6 18.22 17.04 -7.25
C THR A 6 17.08 16.10 -7.63
N LYS A 7 17.06 14.89 -7.06
CA LYS A 7 16.03 13.87 -7.29
C LYS A 7 14.78 14.09 -6.45
N PHE A 8 14.89 14.76 -5.31
CA PHE A 8 13.75 15.10 -4.48
C PHE A 8 13.00 16.27 -5.09
N LEU A 9 11.68 16.29 -4.90
CA LEU A 9 10.84 17.37 -5.40
C LEU A 9 11.20 18.71 -4.73
N GLY A 10 11.64 18.66 -3.47
CA GLY A 10 12.02 19.81 -2.67
C GLY A 10 12.52 19.36 -1.30
N GLY A 11 12.74 20.33 -0.41
CA GLY A 11 13.30 20.10 0.91
C GLY A 11 14.78 20.43 1.01
N ASP A 12 15.24 20.65 2.24
CA ASP A 12 16.67 20.67 2.62
C ASP A 12 17.02 19.53 3.60
N GLY A 13 16.04 18.68 3.90
CA GLY A 13 16.14 17.57 4.82
C GLY A 13 16.14 17.99 6.29
N SER A 14 15.77 19.24 6.61
CA SER A 14 15.47 19.66 7.98
C SER A 14 14.06 19.25 8.40
N ALA A 15 13.78 19.28 9.71
CA ALA A 15 12.46 18.94 10.25
C ALA A 15 11.33 19.84 9.74
N VAL A 16 11.64 21.09 9.37
CA VAL A 16 10.65 22.07 8.87
C VAL A 16 10.51 21.98 7.34
N ASN A 17 11.50 21.42 6.66
CA ASN A 17 11.56 21.34 5.20
C ASN A 17 12.16 19.99 4.76
N PRO A 18 11.43 18.88 5.00
CA PRO A 18 11.91 17.54 4.72
C PRO A 18 12.10 17.33 3.22
N TYR A 19 13.00 16.41 2.85
CA TYR A 19 13.13 15.95 1.48
C TYR A 19 11.88 15.20 1.03
N ILE A 20 11.32 15.61 -0.11
CA ILE A 20 10.05 15.07 -0.61
C ILE A 20 10.29 13.94 -1.63
N ILE A 21 9.94 12.72 -1.24
CA ILE A 21 10.02 11.49 -2.03
C ILE A 21 8.65 11.28 -2.72
N HIS A 22 8.62 11.51 -4.02
CA HIS A 22 7.39 11.58 -4.82
C HIS A 22 7.36 10.61 -6.00
N ASN A 23 8.48 9.95 -6.30
CA ASN A 23 8.65 9.04 -7.41
C ASN A 23 9.80 8.05 -7.15
N GLU A 24 9.98 7.13 -8.08
CA GLU A 24 10.99 6.07 -8.05
C GLU A 24 12.41 6.64 -7.99
N ASP A 25 12.72 7.67 -8.78
CA ASP A 25 14.04 8.32 -8.82
C ASP A 25 14.44 8.90 -7.45
N ALA A 26 13.52 9.58 -6.76
CA ALA A 26 13.75 10.14 -5.43
C ALA A 26 13.94 9.06 -4.37
N LEU A 27 13.17 7.96 -4.46
CA LEU A 27 13.34 6.81 -3.58
C LEU A 27 14.71 6.16 -3.82
N LEU A 28 15.04 5.86 -5.08
CA LEU A 28 16.33 5.26 -5.46
C LEU A 28 17.52 6.15 -5.10
N ALA A 29 17.37 7.47 -5.10
CA ALA A 29 18.39 8.38 -4.61
C ALA A 29 18.66 8.23 -3.11
N LEU A 30 17.70 7.73 -2.32
CA LEU A 30 17.85 7.48 -0.87
C LEU A 30 18.33 6.05 -0.54
N ILE A 31 17.87 5.04 -1.29
CA ILE A 31 18.12 3.62 -0.96
C ILE A 31 18.96 2.86 -1.99
N GLY A 32 19.08 3.39 -3.20
CA GLY A 32 19.74 2.75 -4.33
C GLY A 32 21.23 3.01 -4.39
N ASP A 33 21.75 3.97 -3.63
CA ASP A 33 23.17 4.31 -3.56
C ASP A 33 23.75 4.09 -2.17
N GLU A 34 25.03 3.67 -2.12
CA GLU A 34 25.74 3.62 -0.84
C GLU A 34 26.01 5.05 -0.37
N HIS A 35 25.19 5.55 0.56
CA HIS A 35 25.44 6.81 1.27
C HIS A 35 26.47 6.63 2.38
N SER A 36 27.61 6.03 2.04
CA SER A 36 28.72 5.78 2.97
C SER A 36 29.38 7.06 3.50
N ASP A 37 29.03 8.23 2.96
CA ASP A 37 29.47 9.54 3.43
C ASP A 37 28.56 10.15 4.52
N GLY A 38 27.48 9.46 4.89
CA GLY A 38 26.52 9.93 5.90
C GLY A 38 25.59 11.04 5.40
N SER A 39 25.55 11.33 4.10
CA SER A 39 24.72 12.41 3.54
C SER A 39 23.20 12.23 3.76
N ALA A 40 22.75 11.00 4.00
CA ALA A 40 21.37 10.67 4.35
C ALA A 40 21.10 10.64 5.87
N GLN A 41 22.12 10.85 6.72
CA GLN A 41 21.99 10.84 8.19
C GLN A 41 21.46 12.17 8.73
N SER A 42 20.71 12.11 9.83
CA SER A 42 20.09 13.25 10.49
C SER A 42 19.25 14.13 9.55
N LYS A 43 18.59 13.48 8.58
CA LYS A 43 17.71 14.11 7.58
C LYS A 43 16.26 13.73 7.81
N TYR A 44 15.36 14.59 7.37
CA TYR A 44 13.93 14.36 7.39
C TYR A 44 13.45 14.11 5.97
N PHE A 45 12.65 13.07 5.79
CA PHE A 45 12.09 12.64 4.52
C PHE A 45 10.57 12.47 4.66
N GLU A 46 9.86 12.85 3.62
CA GLU A 46 8.42 12.61 3.49
C GLU A 46 8.12 11.87 2.20
N VAL A 47 7.46 10.73 2.31
CA VAL A 47 6.87 10.04 1.16
C VAL A 47 5.50 10.65 0.91
N VAL A 48 5.23 11.05 -0.33
CA VAL A 48 4.00 11.77 -0.72
C VAL A 48 3.24 11.12 -1.86
N ALA A 49 3.69 9.95 -2.29
CA ALA A 49 3.06 9.13 -3.30
C ALA A 49 3.36 7.66 -3.02
N ASP A 50 2.47 6.78 -3.50
CA ASP A 50 2.81 5.37 -3.58
C ASP A 50 3.90 5.20 -4.65
N ILE A 51 4.94 4.44 -4.35
CA ILE A 51 6.09 4.24 -5.24
C ILE A 51 6.29 2.77 -5.48
N ASP A 52 6.30 2.38 -6.74
CA ASP A 52 6.40 0.99 -7.16
C ASP A 52 7.66 0.80 -8.00
N ILE A 53 8.65 0.09 -7.45
CA ILE A 53 9.87 -0.28 -8.16
C ILE A 53 9.92 -1.77 -8.54
N THR A 54 8.78 -2.47 -8.52
CA THR A 54 8.70 -3.90 -8.89
C THR A 54 9.12 -4.17 -10.33
N TYR A 55 9.07 -3.17 -11.20
CA TYR A 55 9.55 -3.25 -12.59
C TYR A 55 11.04 -3.63 -12.70
N LEU A 56 11.84 -3.44 -11.64
CA LEU A 56 13.25 -3.82 -11.62
C LEU A 56 13.46 -5.34 -11.57
N SER A 57 12.42 -6.14 -11.27
CA SER A 57 12.45 -7.61 -11.05
C SER A 57 13.32 -8.07 -9.89
N ILE A 58 14.51 -7.49 -9.70
CA ILE A 58 15.42 -7.69 -8.58
C ILE A 58 15.99 -6.32 -8.17
N PHE A 59 15.98 -6.02 -6.88
CA PHE A 59 16.62 -4.83 -6.31
C PHE A 59 17.78 -5.22 -5.40
N THR A 60 19.00 -4.87 -5.81
CA THR A 60 20.21 -5.12 -5.01
C THR A 60 20.30 -4.11 -3.88
N LEU A 61 20.16 -4.60 -2.65
CA LEU A 61 20.29 -3.83 -1.42
C LEU A 61 21.71 -3.26 -1.33
N LYS A 62 21.77 -1.96 -1.08
CA LYS A 62 22.97 -1.25 -0.65
C LYS A 62 22.74 -0.71 0.75
N ILE A 63 23.81 -0.54 1.53
CA ILE A 63 23.68 -0.03 2.90
C ILE A 63 23.34 1.47 2.85
N ALA A 64 22.06 1.80 3.00
CA ALA A 64 21.59 3.18 3.18
C ALA A 64 21.52 3.53 4.67
N SER A 65 22.61 4.10 5.19
CA SER A 65 22.65 4.57 6.57
C SER A 65 21.82 5.84 6.73
N ILE A 66 20.70 5.72 7.45
CA ILE A 66 19.78 6.81 7.76
C ILE A 66 19.82 7.14 9.27
N ASP A 67 20.98 6.98 9.91
CA ASP A 67 21.12 7.22 11.35
C ASP A 67 20.72 8.65 11.72
N GLY A 68 19.90 8.80 12.76
CA GLY A 68 19.32 10.06 13.21
C GLY A 68 18.23 10.63 12.29
N SER A 69 17.90 9.96 11.18
CA SER A 69 16.95 10.45 10.20
C SER A 69 15.51 10.05 10.53
N VAL A 70 14.58 10.80 9.97
CA VAL A 70 13.14 10.61 10.14
C VAL A 70 12.52 10.41 8.78
N ILE A 71 11.81 9.30 8.58
CA ILE A 71 11.05 9.00 7.37
C ILE A 71 9.57 8.95 7.73
N ASN A 72 8.82 9.95 7.30
CA ASN A 72 7.36 9.94 7.40
C ASN A 72 6.77 9.45 6.08
N GLY A 73 6.07 8.32 6.12
CA GLY A 73 5.42 7.76 4.96
C GLY A 73 4.12 8.45 4.55
N ASN A 74 3.55 9.31 5.43
CA ASN A 74 2.23 9.93 5.24
C ASN A 74 1.11 8.96 4.82
N GLY A 75 1.22 7.70 5.19
CA GLY A 75 0.29 6.62 4.86
C GLY A 75 0.54 5.94 3.51
N HIS A 76 1.55 6.38 2.74
CA HIS A 76 1.86 5.82 1.42
C HIS A 76 2.58 4.48 1.48
N SER A 77 2.57 3.81 0.32
CA SER A 77 3.15 2.48 0.12
C SER A 77 4.40 2.52 -0.75
N LEU A 78 5.41 1.73 -0.36
CA LEU A 78 6.58 1.44 -1.18
C LEU A 78 6.54 -0.04 -1.57
N TYR A 79 6.51 -0.32 -2.87
CA TYR A 79 6.48 -1.67 -3.41
C TYR A 79 7.85 -2.04 -3.97
N PHE A 80 8.39 -3.12 -3.45
CA PHE A 80 9.72 -3.61 -3.79
C PHE A 80 9.65 -4.94 -4.53
N PRO A 81 10.47 -5.14 -5.58
CA PRO A 81 10.65 -6.44 -6.20
C PRO A 81 11.36 -7.39 -5.23
N ILE A 82 11.81 -8.53 -5.74
CA ILE A 82 12.71 -9.43 -5.03
C ILE A 82 13.96 -8.65 -4.57
N LEU A 83 14.18 -8.59 -3.25
CA LEU A 83 15.38 -7.98 -2.69
C LEU A 83 16.57 -8.94 -2.85
N HIS A 84 17.71 -8.42 -3.29
CA HIS A 84 18.96 -9.16 -3.40
C HIS A 84 20.03 -8.57 -2.49
N SER A 85 20.72 -9.42 -1.74
CA SER A 85 21.75 -9.02 -0.78
C SER A 85 23.08 -9.59 -1.24
N ASN A 86 24.10 -8.74 -1.39
CA ASN A 86 25.45 -9.18 -1.69
C ASN A 86 26.23 -9.50 -0.40
N SER A 87 25.79 -8.95 0.73
CA SER A 87 26.38 -9.17 2.04
C SER A 87 25.37 -9.78 3.01
N GLY A 88 25.85 -10.28 4.15
CA GLY A 88 25.00 -10.74 5.24
C GLY A 88 24.20 -9.63 5.94
N PHE A 89 24.52 -8.36 5.66
CA PHE A 89 24.13 -7.21 6.47
C PHE A 89 23.25 -6.17 5.75
N ASP A 90 22.87 -6.42 4.50
CA ASP A 90 22.13 -5.43 3.72
C ASP A 90 20.64 -5.36 4.14
N CYS A 91 20.07 -4.16 4.07
CA CYS A 91 18.67 -3.82 4.35
C CYS A 91 18.33 -2.51 3.63
N LEU A 92 17.05 -2.20 3.43
CA LEU A 92 16.64 -0.94 2.77
C LEU A 92 16.96 0.27 3.67
N PHE A 93 16.74 0.12 4.97
CA PHE A 93 16.94 1.18 5.95
C PHE A 93 17.74 0.65 7.15
N ILE A 94 18.89 1.26 7.42
CA ILE A 94 19.65 1.05 8.65
C ILE A 94 19.80 2.35 9.44
N GLY A 95 19.22 2.38 10.63
CA GLY A 95 19.47 3.42 11.62
C GLY A 95 19.96 2.76 12.89
N VAL A 96 21.07 3.18 13.47
CA VAL A 96 21.65 2.52 14.65
C VAL A 96 20.90 2.99 15.90
N ASN A 97 19.61 2.61 16.01
CA ASN A 97 18.66 2.94 17.09
C ASN A 97 18.17 4.40 17.19
N THR A 98 18.54 5.26 16.23
CA THR A 98 18.11 6.66 16.25
C THR A 98 17.23 7.05 15.07
N ALA A 99 17.19 6.25 14.00
CA ALA A 99 16.31 6.52 12.88
C ALA A 99 14.85 6.19 13.22
N GLU A 100 13.93 7.01 12.75
CA GLU A 100 12.49 6.85 12.98
C GLU A 100 11.79 6.73 11.64
N ILE A 101 10.96 5.71 11.48
CA ILE A 101 10.10 5.50 10.31
C ILE A 101 8.68 5.43 10.82
N TYR A 102 7.77 6.22 10.25
CA TYR A 102 6.39 6.19 10.69
C TYR A 102 5.39 6.45 9.57
N ASN A 103 4.16 5.97 9.74
CA ASN A 103 3.09 6.05 8.74
C ASN A 103 3.50 5.51 7.36
N LEU A 104 4.27 4.42 7.29
CA LEU A 104 4.77 3.88 6.03
C LEU A 104 4.34 2.44 5.85
N HIS A 105 3.86 2.13 4.64
CA HIS A 105 3.64 0.76 4.20
C HIS A 105 4.80 0.29 3.31
N ILE A 106 5.40 -0.86 3.63
CA ILE A 106 6.47 -1.49 2.85
C ILE A 106 5.97 -2.87 2.42
N ASP A 107 5.85 -3.08 1.10
CA ASP A 107 5.51 -4.37 0.51
C ASP A 107 6.71 -4.92 -0.27
N VAL A 108 7.01 -6.21 -0.09
CA VAL A 108 8.17 -6.87 -0.70
C VAL A 108 7.75 -8.17 -1.40
N GLU A 109 8.11 -8.34 -2.67
CA GLU A 109 7.73 -9.53 -3.45
C GLU A 109 8.53 -10.81 -3.11
N GLY A 110 9.63 -10.69 -2.38
CA GLY A 110 10.50 -11.84 -2.13
C GLY A 110 11.93 -11.46 -1.81
N LYS A 111 12.77 -12.49 -1.72
CA LYS A 111 14.23 -12.35 -1.66
C LYS A 111 14.91 -13.40 -2.51
N SER A 112 16.09 -13.05 -3.04
CA SER A 112 17.08 -14.00 -3.54
C SER A 112 18.47 -13.71 -2.93
N GLY A 113 19.30 -14.74 -2.70
CA GLY A 113 20.69 -14.57 -2.26
C GLY A 113 20.99 -14.90 -0.78
N VAL A 114 22.12 -14.41 -0.26
CA VAL A 114 22.61 -14.66 1.13
C VAL A 114 21.74 -13.97 2.19
N SER A 115 21.76 -14.45 3.45
CA SER A 115 21.03 -13.93 4.63
C SER A 115 21.05 -12.39 4.72
N SER A 116 19.94 -11.74 5.03
CA SER A 116 19.81 -10.27 5.08
C SER A 116 18.85 -9.89 6.20
N TYR A 117 18.96 -8.67 6.73
CA TYR A 117 18.20 -8.21 7.90
C TYR A 117 16.81 -7.65 7.55
N GLY A 118 16.21 -8.14 6.45
CA GLY A 118 14.92 -7.64 5.96
C GLY A 118 14.96 -6.18 5.48
N PRO A 119 13.80 -5.51 5.38
CA PRO A 119 13.72 -4.13 4.87
C PRO A 119 14.23 -3.08 5.87
N VAL A 120 14.14 -3.35 7.18
CA VAL A 120 14.47 -2.35 8.21
C VAL A 120 15.32 -2.97 9.31
N ARG A 121 16.40 -2.28 9.68
CA ARG A 121 17.31 -2.67 10.76
C ARG A 121 17.52 -1.53 11.73
N ARG A 122 17.26 -1.82 13.02
CA ARG A 122 17.53 -0.96 14.19
C ARG A 122 16.83 0.40 14.16
N CYS A 123 15.80 0.57 13.33
CA CYS A 123 14.99 1.80 13.33
C CYS A 123 13.88 1.72 14.39
N LYS A 124 13.29 2.86 14.74
CA LYS A 124 12.00 2.92 15.42
C LYS A 124 10.89 2.97 14.39
N LEU A 125 9.87 2.13 14.54
CA LEU A 125 8.71 2.02 13.67
C LEU A 125 7.45 2.46 14.42
N TYR A 126 6.73 3.43 13.86
CA TYR A 126 5.46 3.91 14.42
C TYR A 126 4.35 3.89 13.37
N ASN A 127 3.25 3.18 13.60
CA ASN A 127 2.15 3.09 12.63
C ASN A 127 2.64 2.66 11.24
N CYS A 128 3.45 1.60 11.18
CA CYS A 128 3.97 1.06 9.93
C CYS A 128 3.28 -0.25 9.57
N MET A 129 3.15 -0.52 8.27
CA MET A 129 2.66 -1.79 7.74
C MET A 129 3.77 -2.48 6.96
N LEU A 130 4.00 -3.76 7.22
CA LEU A 130 4.92 -4.59 6.44
C LEU A 130 4.15 -5.76 5.86
N THR A 131 4.20 -5.92 4.54
CA THR A 131 3.53 -7.00 3.81
C THR A 131 4.40 -7.63 2.74
N GLY A 132 3.93 -8.74 2.19
CA GLY A 132 4.53 -9.39 1.03
C GLY A 132 5.15 -10.74 1.37
N ASN A 133 6.00 -11.25 0.50
CA ASN A 133 6.64 -12.56 0.62
C ASN A 133 8.07 -12.43 1.16
N TYR A 134 8.31 -13.05 2.31
CA TYR A 134 9.58 -13.07 3.04
C TYR A 134 10.17 -14.49 3.08
N GLY A 135 9.60 -15.42 2.30
CA GLY A 135 9.76 -16.88 2.42
C GLY A 135 11.15 -17.48 2.26
N ASP A 136 12.14 -16.73 1.77
CA ASP A 136 13.54 -17.17 1.64
C ASP A 136 14.53 -16.26 2.38
N ILE A 137 14.03 -15.44 3.31
CA ILE A 137 14.89 -14.59 4.14
C ILE A 137 15.37 -15.44 5.34
N ARG A 138 16.31 -16.37 5.08
CA ARG A 138 16.98 -17.09 6.16
C ARG A 138 17.72 -16.10 7.06
N GLY A 139 17.30 -16.01 8.33
CA GLY A 139 17.82 -15.01 9.27
C GLY A 139 17.29 -13.59 9.07
N ALA A 140 16.08 -13.44 8.52
CA ALA A 140 15.29 -12.20 8.45
C ALA A 140 15.03 -11.58 9.82
N THR A 141 16.06 -11.26 10.56
CA THR A 141 15.87 -10.57 11.82
C THR A 141 15.41 -9.18 11.41
N LEU A 142 14.13 -8.85 11.64
CA LEU A 142 13.77 -7.45 11.87
C LEU A 142 14.54 -7.11 13.13
N ASP A 143 15.80 -6.69 12.95
CA ASP A 143 16.75 -6.38 14.01
C ASP A 143 16.37 -5.01 14.59
N THR A 144 15.11 -4.90 14.98
CA THR A 144 14.47 -3.79 15.63
C THR A 144 13.97 -4.32 16.96
N PRO A 145 14.49 -3.82 18.08
CA PRO A 145 14.01 -4.20 19.41
C PRO A 145 12.49 -3.97 19.51
N PRO A 146 11.69 -4.82 20.20
CA PRO A 146 10.24 -4.65 20.26
C PRO A 146 9.78 -3.29 20.79
N GLN A 147 10.52 -2.68 21.72
CA GLN A 147 10.21 -1.34 22.25
C GLN A 147 10.28 -0.23 21.18
N ASN A 148 10.93 -0.52 20.06
CA ASN A 148 10.99 0.36 18.91
C ASN A 148 9.84 0.10 17.92
N LEU A 149 8.89 -0.79 18.23
CA LEU A 149 7.72 -1.07 17.41
C LEU A 149 6.46 -0.57 18.12
N GLN A 150 5.76 0.40 17.52
CA GLN A 150 4.52 0.94 18.09
C GLN A 150 3.43 1.02 17.01
N ASN A 151 2.26 0.47 17.31
CA ASN A 151 1.11 0.43 16.39
C ASN A 151 1.43 -0.14 15.00
N CYS A 152 2.33 -1.12 14.89
CA CYS A 152 2.72 -1.70 13.60
C CYS A 152 1.84 -2.91 13.24
N LEU A 153 1.64 -3.14 11.95
CA LEU A 153 0.94 -4.31 11.41
C LEU A 153 1.87 -5.12 10.50
N PHE A 154 1.93 -6.43 10.73
CA PHE A 154 2.74 -7.35 9.94
C PHE A 154 1.83 -8.41 9.30
N ASN A 155 1.79 -8.45 7.96
CA ASN A 155 1.06 -9.44 7.16
C ASN A 155 2.02 -10.09 6.15
N LEU A 156 2.81 -11.04 6.63
CA LEU A 156 3.99 -11.56 5.95
C LEU A 156 3.78 -13.01 5.53
N GLN A 157 3.99 -13.30 4.25
CA GLN A 157 3.98 -14.66 3.71
C GLN A 157 5.39 -15.25 3.80
N GLY A 158 5.55 -16.51 4.20
CA GLY A 158 6.87 -17.14 4.22
C GLY A 158 6.94 -18.51 4.89
N SER A 159 8.12 -19.12 4.83
CA SER A 159 8.41 -20.42 5.44
C SER A 159 8.29 -20.36 6.96
N THR A 160 7.69 -21.39 7.57
CA THR A 160 7.60 -21.53 9.04
C THR A 160 8.96 -21.78 9.71
N LEU A 161 10.01 -22.07 8.92
CA LEU A 161 11.35 -22.38 9.40
C LEU A 161 12.20 -21.12 9.61
N ASP A 162 11.89 -20.01 8.93
CA ASP A 162 12.65 -18.78 8.98
C ASP A 162 11.88 -17.71 9.73
N LYS A 163 12.27 -17.57 11.01
CA LYS A 163 11.61 -16.69 11.98
C LYS A 163 12.18 -15.29 11.88
N LEU A 164 11.28 -14.33 11.94
CA LEU A 164 11.62 -12.93 11.83
C LEU A 164 12.01 -12.36 13.21
N SER A 165 13.06 -12.83 13.88
CA SER A 165 13.26 -12.49 15.31
C SER A 165 13.47 -10.99 15.56
N THR A 166 12.91 -10.47 16.65
CA THR A 166 13.39 -9.22 17.25
C THR A 166 14.58 -9.53 18.16
N SER A 167 15.52 -8.60 18.32
CA SER A 167 16.78 -8.87 19.02
C SER A 167 16.72 -8.76 20.56
N SER A 168 15.54 -8.57 21.17
CA SER A 168 15.44 -8.38 22.63
C SER A 168 14.07 -8.73 23.23
N SER A 169 14.05 -9.14 24.49
CA SER A 169 12.90 -9.66 25.24
C SER A 169 11.92 -8.64 25.83
N TYR A 170 11.77 -7.47 25.21
CA TYR A 170 10.82 -6.44 25.66
C TYR A 170 9.47 -6.58 24.94
N SER A 171 8.38 -6.08 25.54
CA SER A 171 7.03 -6.24 25.00
C SER A 171 6.51 -4.96 24.34
N SER A 172 6.01 -5.01 23.09
CA SER A 172 5.20 -3.94 22.49
C SER A 172 3.74 -4.35 22.26
N VAL A 173 2.91 -4.13 23.28
CA VAL A 173 1.46 -4.51 23.34
C VAL A 173 0.57 -3.83 22.28
N THR A 174 1.14 -3.02 21.40
CA THR A 174 0.42 -2.20 20.42
C THR A 174 0.57 -2.69 18.98
N SER A 175 1.44 -3.66 18.71
CA SER A 175 1.74 -4.11 17.34
C SER A 175 1.24 -5.53 17.09
N TYR A 176 0.84 -5.82 15.85
CA TYR A 176 -0.02 -6.95 15.50
C TYR A 176 0.54 -7.86 14.41
N TYR A 177 0.30 -9.16 14.57
CA TYR A 177 0.42 -10.15 13.50
C TYR A 177 -0.93 -10.53 12.95
N VAL A 178 -1.05 -10.46 11.63
CA VAL A 178 -2.23 -10.97 10.93
C VAL A 178 -2.19 -12.49 10.92
N GLU A 179 -3.33 -13.11 11.24
CA GLU A 179 -3.52 -14.55 11.14
C GLU A 179 -3.01 -15.12 9.80
N GLY A 180 -2.30 -16.25 9.87
CA GLY A 180 -1.69 -16.90 8.71
C GLY A 180 -0.34 -16.33 8.28
N SER A 181 0.14 -15.26 8.93
CA SER A 181 1.50 -14.74 8.70
C SER A 181 2.56 -15.68 9.29
N ALA A 182 3.75 -15.71 8.69
CA ALA A 182 4.89 -16.40 9.27
C ALA A 182 5.24 -15.80 10.65
N PRO A 183 5.38 -16.62 11.72
CA PRO A 183 5.63 -16.11 13.07
C PRO A 183 7.01 -15.47 13.18
N ILE A 184 7.06 -14.31 13.82
CA ILE A 184 8.29 -13.51 14.01
C ILE A 184 9.15 -14.04 15.15
N THR A 185 8.59 -14.71 16.17
CA THR A 185 9.37 -15.14 17.35
C THR A 185 9.36 -16.66 17.58
N SER A 186 10.40 -17.16 18.26
CA SER A 186 10.47 -18.55 18.75
C SER A 186 9.74 -18.75 20.07
N THR A 187 9.43 -17.67 20.80
CA THR A 187 8.76 -17.67 22.09
C THR A 187 7.63 -16.64 22.09
N ALA A 188 6.42 -17.08 22.42
CA ALA A 188 5.20 -16.27 22.47
C ALA A 188 5.20 -15.15 23.56
N SER A 189 6.36 -14.83 24.14
CA SER A 189 6.51 -14.02 25.35
C SER A 189 6.86 -12.55 25.09
N GLU A 190 6.94 -12.09 23.84
CA GLU A 190 7.48 -10.76 23.52
C GLU A 190 6.44 -9.82 22.93
N GLY A 191 5.41 -9.52 23.73
CA GLY A 191 4.57 -8.32 23.64
C GLY A 191 3.72 -8.08 22.42
N LEU A 192 3.83 -8.85 21.35
CA LEU A 192 3.04 -8.66 20.14
C LEU A 192 1.75 -9.44 20.23
N VAL A 193 0.65 -8.86 19.73
CA VAL A 193 -0.64 -9.58 19.66
C VAL A 193 -0.54 -10.60 18.53
N LEU A 194 -0.40 -11.87 18.91
CA LEU A 194 -0.37 -13.00 17.99
C LEU A 194 -1.77 -13.31 17.47
N ASN A 195 -1.90 -13.56 16.17
CA ASN A 195 -3.11 -14.05 15.49
C ASN A 195 -4.32 -13.10 15.59
N ALA A 196 -4.13 -11.82 15.29
CA ALA A 196 -5.27 -10.94 15.03
C ALA A 196 -6.01 -11.44 13.78
N ASP A 197 -7.33 -11.65 13.89
CA ASP A 197 -8.16 -12.04 12.76
C ASP A 197 -8.08 -10.94 11.69
N LYS A 198 -7.66 -11.35 10.50
CA LYS A 198 -7.39 -10.50 9.33
C LYS A 198 -8.58 -9.65 8.90
N LEU A 199 -9.80 -10.11 9.18
CA LEU A 199 -11.04 -9.57 8.64
C LEU A 199 -11.93 -8.94 9.72
N LEU A 200 -11.52 -8.99 11.00
CA LEU A 200 -12.30 -8.43 12.10
C LEU A 200 -11.64 -7.19 12.67
N ALA A 201 -12.30 -6.03 12.57
CA ALA A 201 -11.79 -4.76 13.05
C ALA A 201 -11.49 -4.78 14.57
N ALA A 202 -12.31 -5.49 15.33
CA ALA A 202 -12.15 -5.66 16.78
C ALA A 202 -10.85 -6.36 17.18
N SER A 203 -10.14 -7.01 16.25
CA SER A 203 -8.83 -7.62 16.49
C SER A 203 -7.70 -6.59 16.63
N TYR A 204 -7.95 -5.32 16.33
CA TYR A 204 -6.95 -4.25 16.29
C TYR A 204 -7.24 -3.08 17.25
N PRO A 205 -7.57 -3.31 18.53
CA PRO A 205 -8.07 -2.27 19.44
C PRO A 205 -7.06 -1.16 19.76
N ASN A 206 -5.77 -1.39 19.55
CA ASN A 206 -4.68 -0.45 19.87
C ASN A 206 -4.15 0.28 18.62
N LEU A 207 -4.64 -0.03 17.41
CA LEU A 207 -4.27 0.76 16.24
C LEU A 207 -4.89 2.15 16.36
N ALA A 208 -4.04 3.17 16.31
CA ALA A 208 -4.45 4.55 16.47
C ALA A 208 -5.41 4.97 15.32
N PRO A 209 -6.69 5.31 15.61
CA PRO A 209 -7.70 5.55 14.58
C PRO A 209 -7.38 6.78 13.71
N GLU A 210 -6.54 7.70 14.16
CA GLU A 210 -6.04 8.84 13.39
C GLU A 210 -4.92 8.48 12.40
N HIS A 211 -4.40 7.25 12.45
CA HIS A 211 -3.39 6.72 11.53
C HIS A 211 -3.90 5.56 10.67
N TRP A 212 -4.93 4.85 11.12
CA TRP A 212 -5.40 3.62 10.49
C TRP A 212 -6.88 3.70 10.07
N ASN A 213 -7.18 3.14 8.91
CA ASN A 213 -8.52 2.75 8.49
C ASN A 213 -8.71 1.28 8.89
N VAL A 214 -9.56 1.04 9.89
CA VAL A 214 -9.88 -0.30 10.38
C VAL A 214 -11.35 -0.56 10.11
N VAL A 215 -11.66 -1.53 9.26
CA VAL A 215 -13.04 -1.88 8.86
C VAL A 215 -13.18 -3.41 8.79
N ASP A 216 -14.36 -3.93 9.11
CA ASP A 216 -14.63 -5.36 8.97
C ASP A 216 -14.56 -5.80 7.49
N GLY A 217 -14.08 -7.03 7.27
CA GLY A 217 -13.94 -7.63 5.95
C GLY A 217 -12.67 -7.24 5.19
N ALA A 218 -11.80 -6.41 5.75
CA ALA A 218 -10.54 -6.01 5.12
C ALA A 218 -9.40 -5.88 6.13
N LEU A 219 -8.16 -5.97 5.63
CA LEU A 219 -6.98 -5.62 6.40
C LEU A 219 -7.00 -4.13 6.77
N PRO A 220 -6.51 -3.75 7.95
CA PRO A 220 -6.24 -2.35 8.26
C PRO A 220 -5.31 -1.73 7.21
N THR A 221 -5.60 -0.51 6.81
CA THR A 221 -4.75 0.28 5.90
C THR A 221 -4.37 1.60 6.54
N LEU A 222 -3.22 2.16 6.17
CA LEU A 222 -2.83 3.48 6.66
C LEU A 222 -3.70 4.56 6.01
N LYS A 223 -4.05 5.57 6.82
CA LYS A 223 -4.68 6.80 6.31
C LYS A 223 -3.64 7.64 5.61
N ILE A 224 -3.90 8.02 4.36
CA ILE A 224 -3.11 9.04 3.67
C ILE A 224 -3.24 10.35 4.43
N LYS A 225 -2.10 10.97 4.73
CA LYS A 225 -2.01 12.25 5.44
C LYS A 225 -1.44 13.32 4.51
N PRO A 226 -1.80 14.59 4.72
CA PRO A 226 -1.04 15.68 4.15
C PRO A 226 0.40 15.64 4.65
N TYR A 227 1.31 16.11 3.81
CA TYR A 227 2.74 16.19 4.10
C TYR A 227 3.10 17.63 4.44
N SER A 228 4.17 17.84 5.22
CA SER A 228 4.51 19.14 5.80
C SER A 228 5.08 20.17 4.81
N GLY A 229 5.28 19.78 3.54
CA GLY A 229 5.74 20.64 2.46
C GLY A 229 4.62 21.42 1.75
N LEU A 230 4.65 22.75 1.85
CA LEU A 230 3.76 23.61 1.06
C LEU A 230 3.96 23.41 -0.46
N PRO A 231 2.89 23.52 -1.28
CA PRO A 231 1.48 23.37 -0.97
C PRO A 231 0.92 22.02 -1.46
N VAL A 232 -0.04 21.48 -0.71
CA VAL A 232 -0.83 20.32 -1.10
C VAL A 232 -1.65 20.69 -2.34
N THR A 233 -1.60 19.86 -3.37
CA THR A 233 -2.53 19.97 -4.49
C THR A 233 -3.61 18.90 -4.42
N ARG A 234 -4.79 19.23 -4.93
CA ARG A 234 -5.91 18.31 -5.05
C ARG A 234 -6.61 18.45 -6.39
N VAL A 235 -7.33 17.40 -6.76
CA VAL A 235 -8.40 17.46 -7.75
C VAL A 235 -9.70 17.09 -7.06
N ALA A 236 -10.71 17.93 -7.22
CA ALA A 236 -12.06 17.69 -6.71
C ALA A 236 -13.09 17.86 -7.83
N GLY A 237 -14.22 17.19 -7.70
CA GLY A 237 -15.30 17.26 -8.67
C GLY A 237 -16.54 16.48 -8.24
N ILE A 238 -17.52 16.43 -9.15
CA ILE A 238 -18.74 15.66 -8.97
C ILE A 238 -18.87 14.70 -10.14
N SER A 239 -18.89 13.42 -9.85
CA SER A 239 -19.17 12.36 -10.80
C SER A 239 -20.67 12.23 -11.04
N LYS A 240 -21.06 12.18 -12.32
CA LYS A 240 -22.46 12.11 -12.75
C LYS A 240 -22.67 11.08 -13.85
N LEU A 241 -23.80 10.39 -13.80
CA LEU A 241 -24.36 9.58 -14.89
C LEU A 241 -25.66 10.24 -15.35
N ASP A 242 -25.73 10.61 -16.62
CA ASP A 242 -26.90 11.30 -17.21
C ASP A 242 -27.38 12.52 -16.41
N GLY A 243 -26.43 13.27 -15.85
CA GLY A 243 -26.68 14.46 -15.04
C GLY A 243 -27.01 14.19 -13.56
N VAL A 244 -27.20 12.92 -13.17
CA VAL A 244 -27.48 12.50 -11.80
C VAL A 244 -26.17 12.12 -11.11
N PRO A 245 -25.91 12.60 -9.87
CA PRO A 245 -24.74 12.15 -9.11
C PRO A 245 -24.68 10.64 -8.95
N ALA A 246 -23.47 10.07 -9.03
CA ALA A 246 -23.28 8.63 -8.92
C ALA A 246 -21.91 8.25 -8.35
N LYS A 247 -21.89 7.16 -7.57
CA LYS A 247 -20.66 6.49 -7.15
C LYS A 247 -19.92 5.93 -8.37
N ARG A 248 -18.73 6.45 -8.63
CA ARG A 248 -17.84 6.04 -9.72
C ARG A 248 -16.43 5.95 -9.17
N ARG A 249 -15.61 5.12 -9.81
CA ARG A 249 -14.19 5.05 -9.49
C ARG A 249 -13.48 6.21 -10.18
N ILE A 250 -12.63 6.89 -9.42
CA ILE A 250 -11.85 8.03 -9.89
C ILE A 250 -10.38 7.63 -9.81
N THR A 251 -9.67 7.68 -10.94
CA THR A 251 -8.22 7.46 -11.02
C THR A 251 -7.56 8.73 -11.51
N VAL A 252 -6.55 9.21 -10.80
CA VAL A 252 -5.72 10.34 -11.21
C VAL A 252 -4.36 9.83 -11.66
N GLN A 253 -3.88 10.31 -12.81
CA GLN A 253 -2.59 9.97 -13.39
C GLN A 253 -1.77 11.23 -13.66
N ASP A 254 -0.45 11.09 -13.66
CA ASP A 254 0.47 12.14 -14.10
C ASP A 254 0.55 12.22 -15.64
N PHE A 255 1.44 13.08 -16.14
CA PHE A 255 1.63 13.27 -17.58
C PHE A 255 2.32 12.10 -18.28
N ASN A 256 2.96 11.19 -17.54
CA ASN A 256 3.60 9.97 -18.05
C ASN A 256 2.66 8.77 -18.00
N GLY A 257 1.45 8.92 -17.45
CA GLY A 257 0.49 7.83 -17.24
C GLY A 257 0.68 7.08 -15.91
N GLY A 258 1.62 7.52 -15.06
CA GLY A 258 1.81 7.00 -13.71
C GLY A 258 0.59 7.31 -12.85
N ARG A 259 0.08 6.32 -12.10
CA ARG A 259 -1.08 6.52 -11.22
C ARG A 259 -0.67 7.29 -9.98
N ILE A 260 -1.26 8.48 -9.79
CA ILE A 260 -1.07 9.32 -8.61
C ILE A 260 -1.92 8.81 -7.45
N ALA A 261 -3.22 8.59 -7.70
CA ALA A 261 -4.17 8.19 -6.67
C ALA A 261 -5.43 7.58 -7.28
N ARG A 262 -6.20 6.87 -6.45
CA ARG A 262 -7.50 6.30 -6.81
C ARG A 262 -8.46 6.32 -5.63
N THR A 263 -9.70 6.69 -5.86
CA THR A 263 -10.78 6.63 -4.86
C THR A 263 -12.13 6.36 -5.53
N TYR A 264 -13.21 6.31 -4.75
CA TYR A 264 -14.58 6.38 -5.25
C TYR A 264 -15.19 7.74 -4.91
N SER A 265 -16.03 8.25 -5.80
CA SER A 265 -16.93 9.34 -5.43
C SER A 265 -18.00 8.88 -4.45
N ASP A 266 -18.56 9.82 -3.72
CA ASP A 266 -19.70 9.59 -2.84
C ASP A 266 -20.92 9.08 -3.62
N GLU A 267 -21.71 8.21 -2.98
CA GLU A 267 -22.84 7.53 -3.63
C GLU A 267 -24.05 8.42 -3.86
N LEU A 268 -24.28 9.38 -2.96
CA LEU A 268 -25.46 10.24 -3.00
C LEU A 268 -25.19 11.56 -3.72
N THR A 269 -24.02 12.14 -3.48
CA THR A 269 -23.63 13.46 -3.96
C THR A 269 -22.72 13.41 -5.18
N GLY A 270 -22.10 12.25 -5.46
CA GLY A 270 -21.11 12.10 -6.53
C GLY A 270 -19.81 12.86 -6.26
N GLU A 271 -19.65 13.51 -5.12
CA GLU A 271 -18.48 14.32 -4.80
C GLU A 271 -17.23 13.45 -4.61
N PHE A 272 -16.09 13.95 -5.07
CA PHE A 272 -14.78 13.39 -4.77
C PHE A 272 -13.76 14.50 -4.56
N SER A 273 -12.77 14.23 -3.71
CA SER A 273 -11.60 15.08 -3.50
C SER A 273 -10.39 14.16 -3.33
N ILE A 274 -9.40 14.31 -4.20
CA ILE A 274 -8.21 13.47 -4.24
C ILE A 274 -7.00 14.37 -4.11
N GLN A 275 -6.16 14.10 -3.11
CA GLN A 275 -4.86 14.75 -3.02
C GLN A 275 -4.00 14.28 -4.19
N THR A 276 -3.51 15.24 -4.97
CA THR A 276 -2.68 15.03 -6.16
C THR A 276 -1.32 15.67 -5.96
N SER A 277 -0.89 15.82 -4.72
CA SER A 277 0.40 16.41 -4.45
C SER A 277 1.51 15.48 -4.94
N PRO A 278 2.63 16.02 -5.42
CA PRO A 278 2.96 17.44 -5.54
C PRO A 278 2.57 18.09 -6.88
N TYR A 279 1.74 17.43 -7.69
CA TYR A 279 1.50 17.77 -9.08
C TYR A 279 0.75 19.12 -9.20
N LYS A 280 1.32 20.08 -9.95
CA LYS A 280 0.80 21.46 -10.08
C LYS A 280 0.43 21.87 -11.52
N THR A 281 0.97 21.18 -12.52
CA THR A 281 0.97 21.63 -13.92
C THR A 281 -0.11 20.97 -14.77
N GLY A 282 -0.56 19.77 -14.41
CA GLY A 282 -1.64 19.07 -15.08
C GLY A 282 -1.64 17.58 -14.74
N VAL A 283 -2.80 17.02 -14.49
CA VAL A 283 -3.02 15.59 -14.26
C VAL A 283 -4.14 15.10 -15.18
N THR A 284 -4.20 13.79 -15.40
CA THR A 284 -5.31 13.13 -16.11
C THR A 284 -6.25 12.53 -15.08
N VAL A 285 -7.55 12.82 -15.18
CA VAL A 285 -8.58 12.28 -14.30
C VAL A 285 -9.47 11.35 -15.11
N ILE A 286 -9.52 10.09 -14.70
CA ILE A 286 -10.33 9.04 -15.32
C ILE A 286 -11.46 8.70 -14.35
N VAL A 287 -12.69 8.77 -14.84
CA VAL A 287 -13.90 8.43 -14.10
C VAL A 287 -14.55 7.23 -14.78
N ASP A 288 -14.52 6.07 -14.14
CA ASP A 288 -15.00 4.79 -14.69
C ASP A 288 -15.84 3.97 -13.69
N ASP A 289 -16.48 2.91 -14.17
CA ASP A 289 -17.13 1.93 -13.30
C ASP A 289 -16.16 0.78 -12.98
N GLU A 290 -16.34 0.19 -11.81
CA GLU A 290 -15.66 -1.05 -11.47
C GLU A 290 -16.30 -2.23 -12.22
N ILE A 291 -15.47 -2.93 -13.00
CA ILE A 291 -15.87 -4.11 -13.79
C ILE A 291 -15.70 -5.44 -13.04
N GLY A 292 -14.97 -5.44 -11.92
CA GLY A 292 -14.69 -6.64 -11.14
C GLY A 292 -13.65 -7.56 -11.78
N THR A 293 -13.68 -8.85 -11.41
CA THR A 293 -12.82 -9.90 -11.98
C THR A 293 -13.60 -10.82 -12.90
N GLU A 294 -12.91 -11.54 -13.80
CA GLU A 294 -13.57 -12.57 -14.61
C GLU A 294 -14.22 -13.64 -13.70
N ILE A 295 -15.46 -14.03 -14.03
CA ILE A 295 -16.18 -15.08 -13.30
C ILE A 295 -15.50 -16.42 -13.50
N GLN A 296 -15.35 -17.21 -12.43
CA GLN A 296 -14.68 -18.49 -12.42
C GLN A 296 -15.67 -19.60 -12.04
N SER A 297 -15.50 -20.80 -12.60
CA SER A 297 -16.28 -21.97 -12.21
C SER A 297 -15.85 -22.51 -10.84
N SER A 298 -16.77 -23.17 -10.13
CA SER A 298 -16.53 -23.76 -8.81
C SER A 298 -15.92 -22.80 -7.76
N LYS A 299 -16.14 -21.49 -7.90
CA LYS A 299 -15.59 -20.46 -7.01
C LYS A 299 -16.66 -19.93 -6.08
N ALA A 300 -16.31 -19.81 -4.80
CA ALA A 300 -17.15 -19.16 -3.81
C ALA A 300 -17.11 -17.64 -3.99
N TYR A 301 -18.29 -17.01 -3.97
CA TYR A 301 -18.48 -15.58 -4.06
C TYR A 301 -19.25 -15.05 -2.85
N THR A 302 -18.87 -13.87 -2.38
CA THR A 302 -19.53 -13.14 -1.30
C THR A 302 -20.36 -11.98 -1.85
N VAL A 303 -21.40 -11.58 -1.11
CA VAL A 303 -22.26 -10.45 -1.48
C VAL A 303 -21.42 -9.19 -1.71
N GLY A 304 -21.72 -8.47 -2.79
CA GLY A 304 -21.01 -7.26 -3.21
C GLY A 304 -19.84 -7.50 -4.17
N GLN A 305 -19.34 -8.74 -4.32
CA GLN A 305 -18.30 -9.03 -5.30
C GLN A 305 -18.81 -8.78 -6.73
N ILE A 306 -18.02 -8.05 -7.50
CA ILE A 306 -18.32 -7.72 -8.90
C ILE A 306 -17.54 -8.68 -9.79
N VAL A 307 -18.22 -9.25 -10.78
CA VAL A 307 -17.62 -10.13 -11.79
C VAL A 307 -18.04 -9.74 -13.20
N HIS A 308 -17.27 -10.19 -14.18
CA HIS A 308 -17.66 -10.08 -15.59
C HIS A 308 -17.41 -11.39 -16.33
N HIS A 309 -18.05 -11.55 -17.49
CA HIS A 309 -17.78 -12.65 -18.39
C HIS A 309 -16.47 -12.41 -19.17
N ALA A 310 -15.80 -13.47 -19.64
CA ALA A 310 -14.57 -13.40 -20.44
C ALA A 310 -14.78 -12.54 -21.72
N ASP A 311 -15.85 -12.83 -22.45
CA ASP A 311 -16.34 -12.01 -23.57
C ASP A 311 -17.08 -10.76 -23.05
N TYR A 312 -16.35 -9.83 -22.45
CA TYR A 312 -16.94 -8.65 -21.83
C TYR A 312 -17.72 -7.78 -22.84
N ALA A 313 -19.01 -7.57 -22.56
CA ALA A 313 -19.95 -6.83 -23.41
C ALA A 313 -20.50 -5.55 -22.76
N GLY A 314 -19.74 -4.91 -21.85
CA GLY A 314 -20.19 -3.69 -21.18
C GLY A 314 -21.15 -3.92 -20.01
N ILE A 315 -21.21 -5.14 -19.48
CA ILE A 315 -22.06 -5.52 -18.36
C ILE A 315 -21.20 -6.30 -17.35
N ALA A 316 -21.25 -5.86 -16.11
CA ALA A 316 -20.73 -6.59 -14.97
C ALA A 316 -21.89 -7.17 -14.14
N TYR A 317 -21.58 -8.02 -13.19
CA TYR A 317 -22.54 -8.73 -12.36
C TYR A 317 -22.12 -8.61 -10.90
N VAL A 318 -23.01 -8.07 -10.06
CA VAL A 318 -22.76 -7.90 -8.62
C VAL A 318 -23.42 -9.05 -7.87
N CYS A 319 -22.66 -9.80 -7.08
CA CYS A 319 -23.20 -10.87 -6.25
C CYS A 319 -24.19 -10.30 -5.22
N THR A 320 -25.46 -10.70 -5.30
CA THR A 320 -26.51 -10.30 -4.37
C THR A 320 -26.85 -11.38 -3.36
N THR A 321 -26.52 -12.64 -3.67
CA THR A 321 -26.60 -13.77 -2.74
C THR A 321 -25.31 -14.58 -2.81
N ALA A 322 -24.61 -14.67 -1.69
CA ALA A 322 -23.37 -15.44 -1.57
C ALA A 322 -23.62 -16.92 -1.90
N GLY A 323 -22.63 -17.56 -2.51
CA GLY A 323 -22.73 -18.96 -2.92
C GLY A 323 -21.51 -19.39 -3.73
N THR A 324 -21.58 -20.58 -4.31
CA THR A 324 -20.52 -21.13 -5.16
C THR A 324 -21.05 -21.28 -6.57
N THR A 325 -20.31 -20.80 -7.57
CA THR A 325 -20.64 -21.02 -8.98
C THR A 325 -20.60 -22.51 -9.33
N GLY A 326 -21.37 -22.93 -10.33
CA GLY A 326 -21.34 -24.30 -10.81
C GLY A 326 -19.98 -24.68 -11.42
N ALA A 327 -19.76 -26.00 -11.59
CA ALA A 327 -18.57 -26.50 -12.28
C ALA A 327 -18.52 -26.08 -13.77
N THR A 328 -19.69 -25.86 -14.36
CA THR A 328 -19.85 -25.29 -15.70
C THR A 328 -20.52 -23.92 -15.58
N LEU A 329 -19.94 -22.91 -16.23
CA LEU A 329 -20.55 -21.58 -16.32
C LEU A 329 -21.57 -21.55 -17.48
N PRO A 330 -22.62 -20.71 -17.40
CA PRO A 330 -23.53 -20.48 -18.52
C PRO A 330 -22.78 -20.03 -19.77
N GLU A 331 -23.34 -20.30 -20.96
CA GLU A 331 -22.78 -19.78 -22.22
C GLU A 331 -22.88 -18.24 -22.27
N THR A 332 -21.92 -17.58 -22.91
CA THR A 332 -21.80 -16.11 -22.98
C THR A 332 -23.10 -15.40 -23.33
N ASN A 333 -23.82 -15.92 -24.33
CA ASN A 333 -25.07 -15.36 -24.87
C ASN A 333 -26.30 -15.58 -23.96
N THR A 334 -26.15 -16.30 -22.85
CA THR A 334 -27.23 -16.55 -21.89
C THR A 334 -27.20 -15.62 -20.69
N TYR A 335 -26.13 -14.84 -20.52
CA TYR A 335 -26.06 -13.86 -19.45
C TYR A 335 -27.03 -12.69 -19.73
N PRO A 336 -27.90 -12.35 -18.78
CA PRO A 336 -28.91 -11.34 -19.01
C PRO A 336 -28.31 -9.93 -18.92
N GLU A 337 -28.74 -9.05 -19.82
CA GLU A 337 -28.26 -7.65 -19.81
C GLU A 337 -28.87 -6.80 -18.67
N SER A 338 -29.89 -7.32 -17.99
CA SER A 338 -30.58 -6.70 -16.86
C SER A 338 -31.16 -7.77 -15.91
N GLY A 339 -31.53 -7.38 -14.70
CA GLY A 339 -32.10 -8.31 -13.72
C GLY A 339 -31.05 -9.18 -13.05
N THR A 340 -31.38 -10.45 -12.78
CA THR A 340 -30.52 -11.37 -12.02
C THR A 340 -30.24 -12.67 -12.76
N VAL A 341 -29.07 -13.24 -12.56
CA VAL A 341 -28.68 -14.58 -13.00
C VAL A 341 -28.25 -15.43 -11.80
N THR A 342 -28.66 -16.69 -11.78
CA THR A 342 -28.22 -17.67 -10.77
C THR A 342 -27.21 -18.61 -11.40
N ILE A 343 -26.03 -18.75 -10.79
CA ILE A 343 -24.95 -19.61 -11.26
C ILE A 343 -24.52 -20.48 -10.10
N GLY A 344 -24.78 -21.79 -10.19
CA GLY A 344 -24.65 -22.69 -9.03
C GLY A 344 -25.61 -22.27 -7.92
N THR A 345 -25.07 -21.93 -6.74
CA THR A 345 -25.84 -21.39 -5.61
C THR A 345 -25.71 -19.88 -5.44
N ALA A 346 -24.83 -19.21 -6.20
CA ALA A 346 -24.66 -17.77 -6.15
C ALA A 346 -25.67 -17.05 -7.06
N VAL A 347 -26.18 -15.91 -6.61
CA VAL A 347 -27.06 -15.03 -7.40
C VAL A 347 -26.36 -13.71 -7.65
N PHE A 348 -26.41 -13.26 -8.90
CA PHE A 348 -25.80 -12.01 -9.34
C PHE A 348 -26.83 -11.11 -10.01
N ALA A 349 -26.73 -9.80 -9.79
CA ALA A 349 -27.51 -8.78 -10.47
C ALA A 349 -26.66 -8.13 -11.58
N ALA A 350 -27.23 -8.02 -12.79
CA ALA A 350 -26.61 -7.33 -13.90
C ALA A 350 -26.46 -5.83 -13.59
N LYS A 351 -25.27 -5.31 -13.86
CA LYS A 351 -24.87 -3.91 -13.66
C LYS A 351 -24.26 -3.40 -14.97
N PRO A 352 -24.97 -2.52 -15.71
CA PRO A 352 -24.41 -1.89 -16.89
C PRO A 352 -23.15 -1.11 -16.54
N ILE A 353 -22.13 -1.20 -17.39
CA ILE A 353 -20.90 -0.44 -17.26
C ILE A 353 -20.96 0.75 -18.21
N ASN A 354 -20.93 1.93 -17.63
CA ASN A 354 -20.98 3.19 -18.36
C ASN A 354 -19.60 3.56 -18.88
N LYS A 355 -19.57 4.19 -20.05
CA LYS A 355 -18.33 4.62 -20.72
C LYS A 355 -17.43 5.40 -19.75
N PRO A 356 -16.11 5.15 -19.76
CA PRO A 356 -15.19 5.95 -18.98
C PRO A 356 -15.16 7.39 -19.50
N GLN A 357 -15.05 8.35 -18.59
CA GLN A 357 -14.84 9.76 -18.92
C GLN A 357 -13.41 10.12 -18.55
N ILE A 358 -12.71 10.80 -19.46
CA ILE A 358 -11.32 11.20 -19.26
C ILE A 358 -11.24 12.71 -19.39
N PHE A 359 -10.68 13.35 -18.36
CA PHE A 359 -10.44 14.79 -18.32
C PHE A 359 -8.93 15.01 -18.29
N SER A 360 -8.39 15.67 -19.31
CA SER A 360 -6.96 15.98 -19.38
C SER A 360 -6.66 17.18 -20.30
N PRO A 361 -5.76 18.11 -19.92
CA PRO A 361 -5.15 18.22 -18.60
C PRO A 361 -6.12 18.86 -17.59
N VAL A 362 -6.21 18.31 -16.40
CA VAL A 362 -6.85 18.95 -15.24
C VAL A 362 -5.77 19.61 -14.41
N LYS A 363 -5.86 20.92 -14.20
CA LYS A 363 -4.93 21.63 -13.32
C LYS A 363 -5.34 21.40 -11.86
N PRO A 364 -4.50 20.78 -11.02
CA PRO A 364 -4.80 20.64 -9.60
C PRO A 364 -4.98 21.99 -8.91
N GLU A 365 -5.93 22.06 -7.99
CA GLU A 365 -6.09 23.17 -7.08
C GLU A 365 -4.99 23.09 -6.02
N VAL A 366 -4.34 24.23 -5.76
CA VAL A 366 -3.42 24.36 -4.65
C VAL A 366 -4.23 24.68 -3.40
N ILE A 367 -4.21 23.79 -2.42
CA ILE A 367 -4.86 23.99 -1.12
C ILE A 367 -3.81 24.23 -0.03
N LEU A 368 -4.17 25.12 0.88
CA LEU A 368 -3.47 25.28 2.15
C LEU A 368 -4.22 24.41 3.14
N GLU A 369 -3.61 23.32 3.58
CA GLU A 369 -4.12 22.52 4.70
C GLU A 369 -3.55 23.01 6.03
#